data_AF-A0A3D2ILS6-F1
#
_entry.id   AF-A0A3D2ILS6-F1
#
_cell.length_a   1.000
_cell.length_b   1.000
_cell.length_c   1.000
_cell.angle_alpha   90.00
_cell.angle_beta   90.00
_cell.angle_gamma   90.00
#
_symmetry.space_group_name_H-M   'P 1'
#
loop_
_entity.id
_entity.type
_entity.pdbx_description
1 polymer ?
#
loop_
_entity_poly.entity_id
_entity_poly.type
_entity_poly.pdbx_seq_one_letter_code
_entity_poly.pdbx_strand_id
1 'polypeptide(L)' 'MELTAKILIGLVAFMHLYFLWLEMFAWTTRAKKVFTGFTPDFFEKTKNMAANQGLYNG' A
#
# COMPACT_ATOMS: atom_id res chain seq x y z
N MET A 1 -23.38 13.37 -13.05
CA MET A 1 -21.90 13.46 -13.10
C MET A 1 -21.29 13.68 -11.72
N GLU A 2 -21.88 14.49 -10.85
CA GLU A 2 -21.33 14.78 -9.50
C GLU A 2 -21.22 13.54 -8.59
N LEU A 3 -22.25 12.69 -8.54
CA LEU A 3 -22.23 11.47 -7.73
C LEU A 3 -21.11 10.51 -8.18
N THR A 4 -20.97 10.29 -9.49
CA THR A 4 -19.90 9.47 -10.06
C THR A 4 -18.52 10.02 -9.68
N ALA A 5 -18.32 11.33 -9.78
CA ALA A 5 -17.06 11.97 -9.38
C ALA A 5 -16.77 11.77 -7.89
N LYS A 6 -17.77 11.94 -7.01
CA LYS A 6 -17.63 11.70 -5.56
C LYS A 6 -17.25 10.24 -5.24
N ILE A 7 -17.86 9.28 -5.94
CA ILE A 7 -17.52 7.85 -5.78
C ILE A 7 -16.07 7.60 -6.19
N LEU A 8 -15.63 8.12 -7.34
CA LEU A 8 -14.26 7.95 -7.81
C LEU A 8 -13.23 8.60 -6.88
N ILE A 9 -13.53 9.80 -6.37
CA ILE A 9 -12.69 10.48 -5.37
C ILE A 9 -12.58 9.61 -4.11
N GLY A 10 -13.70 9.10 -3.60
CA GLY A 10 -13.71 8.22 -2.42
C GLY A 10 -12.90 6.94 -2.64
N LEU A 11 -13.00 6.34 -3.82
CA LEU A 11 -12.22 5.15 -4.20
C LEU A 11 -10.71 5.46 -4.21
N VAL A 12 -10.32 6.59 -4.83
CA VAL A 12 -8.91 7.01 -4.88
C VAL A 12 -8.37 7.29 -3.48
N ALA A 13 -9.12 8.01 -2.64
CA ALA A 13 -8.73 8.27 -1.25
C ALA A 13 -8.57 6.96 -0.46
N PHE A 14 -9.49 6.01 -0.63
CA PHE A 14 -9.38 4.69 -0.03
C PHE A 14 -8.13 3.92 -0.50
N MET A 15 -7.79 3.99 -1.79
CA MET A 15 -6.58 3.36 -2.32
C MET A 15 -5.30 3.94 -1.68
N HIS A 16 -5.19 5.26 -1.53
CA HIS A 16 -4.04 5.90 -0.88
C HIS A 16 -3.87 5.42 0.56
N LEU A 17 -4.95 5.41 1.34
CA LEU A 17 -4.92 4.92 2.72
C LEU A 17 -4.54 3.44 2.81
N TYR A 18 -5.04 2.62 1.89
CA TYR A 18 -4.72 1.20 1.84
C TYR A 18 -3.24 0.96 1.49
N PHE A 19 -2.70 1.67 0.50
CA PHE A 19 -1.29 1.54 0.11
C PHE A 19 -0.35 2.06 1.19
N LEU A 20 -0.63 3.23 1.78
CA LEU A 20 0.09 3.75 2.94
C LEU A 20 0.14 2.72 4.05
N TRP A 21 -1.01 2.15 4.42
CA TRP A 21 -1.05 1.15 5.48
C TRP A 21 -0.28 -0.12 5.13
N LEU A 22 -0.43 -0.60 3.89
CA LEU A 22 0.23 -1.81 3.41
C LEU A 22 1.75 -1.66 3.40
N GLU A 23 2.27 -0.52 2.95
CA GLU A 23 3.70 -0.24 2.79
C GLU A 23 4.38 0.14 4.12
N MET A 24 3.73 0.94 4.96
CA MET A 24 4.33 1.38 6.23
C MET A 24 4.20 0.36 7.35
N PHE A 25 3.06 -0.31 7.46
CA PHE A 25 2.74 -1.11 8.65
C PHE A 25 2.63 -2.61 8.35
N ALA A 26 2.10 -2.99 7.18
CA ALA A 26 1.79 -4.39 6.88
C ALA A 26 2.74 -5.05 5.86
N TRP A 27 3.90 -4.45 5.59
CA TRP A 27 4.83 -4.91 4.56
C TRP A 27 5.35 -6.33 4.80
N THR A 28 5.77 -6.64 6.03
CA THR A 28 6.30 -7.97 6.37
C THR A 28 5.22 -9.01 6.68
N THR A 29 3.93 -8.66 6.56
CA THR A 29 2.79 -9.53 6.89
C THR A 29 1.81 -9.63 5.73
N ARG A 30 0.98 -8.61 5.48
CA ARG A 30 -0.05 -8.62 4.44
C ARG A 30 0.55 -8.49 3.05
N ALA A 31 1.59 -7.67 2.86
CA ALA A 31 2.18 -7.47 1.54
C ALA A 31 2.79 -8.76 0.96
N LYS A 32 3.28 -9.69 1.80
CA LYS A 32 3.70 -11.05 1.39
C LYS A 32 2.60 -11.83 0.65
N LYS A 33 1.33 -11.59 1.00
CA LYS A 33 0.16 -12.24 0.37
C LYS A 33 -0.33 -11.49 -0.87
N VAL A 34 0.00 -10.20 -0.99
CA VAL A 34 -0.37 -9.36 -2.13
C VAL A 34 0.65 -9.50 -3.26
N PHE A 35 1.94 -9.51 -2.93
CA PHE A 35 3.04 -9.63 -3.88
C PHE A 35 3.67 -11.03 -3.81
N THR A 36 3.00 -12.01 -4.39
CA THR A 36 3.41 -13.43 -4.32
C THR A 36 4.62 -13.77 -5.19
N GLY A 37 5.14 -12.83 -5.98
CA GLY A 37 6.29 -13.03 -6.86
C GLY A 37 7.67 -12.87 -6.19
N PHE A 38 7.73 -12.42 -4.93
CA PHE A 38 8.98 -12.19 -4.20
C PHE A 38 9.26 -13.29 -3.17
N THR A 39 10.54 -13.48 -2.85
CA THR A 39 10.94 -14.37 -1.76
C THR A 39 10.54 -13.80 -0.39
N PRO A 40 10.28 -14.62 0.64
CA PRO A 40 9.89 -14.11 1.96
C PRO A 40 10.89 -13.13 2.59
N ASP A 41 12.18 -13.35 2.35
CA ASP A 41 13.30 -12.52 2.84
C ASP A 41 13.35 -11.13 2.17
N PHE A 42 12.83 -10.99 0.95
CA PHE A 42 12.73 -9.70 0.26
C PHE A 42 12.00 -8.66 1.12
N PHE A 43 10.91 -9.04 1.77
CA PHE A 43 10.07 -8.13 2.56
C PHE A 43 10.79 -7.65 3.82
N GLU A 44 11.58 -8.50 4.47
CA GLU A 44 12.37 -8.07 5.64
C GLU A 44 13.48 -7.10 5.22
N LYS A 45 14.21 -7.44 4.15
CA LYS A 45 15.30 -6.59 3.61
C LYS A 45 14.84 -5.23 3.11
N THR A 46 13.60 -5.14 2.63
CA THR A 46 13.04 -3.91 2.05
C THR A 46 12.12 -3.14 2.98
N LYS A 47 11.95 -3.57 4.24
CA LYS A 47 11.00 -2.97 5.20
C LYS A 47 11.14 -1.45 5.34
N ASN A 48 12.37 -0.95 5.52
CA ASN A 48 12.59 0.50 5.70
C ASN A 48 12.33 1.28 4.41
N MET A 49 12.68 0.71 3.26
CA MET A 49 12.38 1.30 1.95
C MET A 49 10.86 1.37 1.76
N ALA A 50 10.14 0.29 2.04
CA ALA A 50 8.68 0.25 1.96
C ALA A 50 8.01 1.26 2.90
N ALA A 51 8.51 1.41 4.13
CA ALA A 51 7.99 2.43 5.04
C ALA A 51 8.18 3.86 4.51
N ASN A 52 9.33 4.15 3.89
CA ASN A 52 9.56 5.43 3.23
C ASN A 52 8.70 5.61 1.97
N GLN A 53 8.47 4.54 1.21
CA GLN A 53 7.56 4.54 0.07
C GLN A 53 6.13 4.87 0.53
N GLY A 54 5.63 4.20 1.57
CA GLY A 54 4.29 4.45 2.08
C GLY A 54 4.09 5.88 2.61
N LEU A 55 5.14 6.51 3.17
CA LEU A 55 5.11 7.91 3.57
C LEU A 55 5.12 8.88 2.38
N TYR A 56 5.79 8.52 1.29
CA TYR A 56 5.89 9.36 0.09
C TYR A 56 4.67 9.19 -0.84
N ASN A 57 4.10 7.99 -0.88
CA ASN A 57 3.04 7.59 -1.80
C ASN A 57 1.63 7.79 -1.23
N GLY A 58 1.49 7.75 0.10
CA GLY A 58 0.22 7.92 0.79
C GLY A 58 -0.10 9.37 1.10
#